data_AF-A0A822CEA6-F1
#
_entry.id   AF-A0A822CEA6-F1
#
_cell.length_a   1.000
_cell.length_b   1.000
_cell.length_c   1.000
_cell.angle_alpha   90.00
_cell.angle_beta   90.00
_cell.angle_gamma   90.00
#
_symmetry.space_group_name_H-M   'P 1'
#
loop_
_entity.id
_entity.type
_entity.pdbx_description
1 polymer ?
#
loop_
_entity_poly.entity_id
_entity_poly.type
_entity_poly.pdbx_seq_one_letter_code
_entity_poly.pdbx_strand_id
1 'polypeptide(L)'
;IMSIRNTKYNYFSYNGKYFHQVHGGAMGSPLTLTIANCYMFFYERDIVKQVNNSNGLYLRYIDDIFIIINWPIQHLSKQINRWNKLELK
;
A
#
# COMPACT_ATOMS: atom_id res chain seq x y z
N ILE A 1 -4.03 21.08 16.17
CA ILE A 1 -5.17 20.31 15.59
C ILE A 1 -5.07 20.45 14.08
N MET A 2 -4.65 19.39 13.39
CA MET A 2 -4.48 19.37 11.93
C MET A 2 -5.85 19.08 11.30
N SER A 3 -6.46 20.07 10.66
CA SER A 3 -7.78 19.96 10.02
C SER A 3 -7.60 19.90 8.52
N ILE A 4 -7.80 18.71 7.93
CA ILE A 4 -7.76 18.49 6.48
C ILE A 4 -9.18 18.71 5.93
N ARG A 5 -9.38 19.72 5.07
CA ARG A 5 -10.65 19.97 4.37
C ARG A 5 -10.49 19.63 2.88
N ASN A 6 -11.25 18.63 2.43
CA ASN A 6 -11.58 18.29 1.03
C ASN A 6 -10.51 17.65 0.11
N THR A 7 -10.94 16.56 -0.52
CA THR A 7 -10.22 15.61 -1.38
C THR A 7 -9.91 16.08 -2.82
N LYS A 8 -9.91 17.40 -3.09
CA LYS A 8 -9.40 17.97 -4.36
C LYS A 8 -8.25 18.96 -4.18
N TYR A 9 -7.91 19.28 -2.94
CA TYR A 9 -6.98 20.34 -2.58
C TYR A 9 -6.28 19.92 -1.29
N ASN A 10 -5.28 19.04 -1.39
CA ASN A 10 -4.51 18.54 -0.23
C ASN A 10 -3.59 19.66 0.32
N TYR A 11 -4.18 20.72 0.86
CA TYR A 11 -3.44 21.77 1.55
C TYR A 11 -3.44 21.50 3.04
N PHE A 12 -2.24 21.45 3.64
CA PHE A 12 -2.08 21.42 5.09
C PHE A 12 -1.36 22.69 5.55
N SER A 13 -1.68 23.15 6.77
CA SER A 13 -0.99 24.28 7.38
C SER A 13 -0.02 23.79 8.46
N TYR A 14 1.22 24.26 8.40
CA TYR A 14 2.22 24.05 9.45
C TYR A 14 2.92 25.37 9.72
N ASN A 15 2.91 25.78 11.00
CA ASN A 15 3.55 27.01 11.45
C ASN A 15 3.13 28.27 10.66
N GLY A 16 1.82 28.41 10.38
CA GLY A 16 1.25 29.56 9.65
C GLY A 16 1.48 29.57 8.13
N LYS A 17 2.16 28.55 7.58
CA LYS A 17 2.38 28.39 6.13
C LYS A 17 1.50 27.28 5.57
N TYR A 18 1.01 27.45 4.35
CA TYR A 18 0.19 26.48 3.63
C TYR A 18 1.04 25.69 2.63
N PHE A 19 0.91 24.37 2.65
CA PHE A 19 1.64 23.44 1.79
C PHE A 19 0.67 22.56 1.02
N HIS A 20 0.87 22.42 -0.28
CA HIS A 20 0.10 21.51 -1.13
C HIS A 20 0.83 20.17 -1.25
N GLN A 21 0.17 19.07 -0.89
CA GLN A 21 0.73 17.74 -1.10
C GLN A 21 0.55 17.34 -2.56
N VAL A 22 1.67 17.36 -3.30
CA VAL A 22 1.71 17.08 -4.75
C VAL A 22 1.75 15.57 -5.05
N HIS A 23 2.19 14.74 -4.10
CA HIS A 23 2.23 13.28 -4.21
C HIS A 23 1.81 12.61 -2.89
N GLY A 24 0.99 11.58 -2.99
CA GLY A 24 0.37 10.89 -1.85
C GLY A 24 -0.89 11.61 -1.34
N GLY A 25 -1.79 10.83 -0.72
CA GLY A 25 -2.96 11.39 -0.05
C GLY A 25 -2.60 12.03 1.29
N ALA A 26 -3.38 13.02 1.73
CA ALA A 26 -3.22 13.62 3.05
C ALA A 26 -3.47 12.55 4.14
N MET A 27 -2.40 12.16 4.85
CA MET A 27 -2.48 11.29 6.01
C MET A 27 -3.32 12.01 7.09
N GLY A 28 -4.54 11.53 7.31
CA GLY A 28 -5.52 12.15 8.21
C GLY A 28 -6.86 12.49 7.56
N SER A 29 -6.97 12.39 6.22
CA SER A 29 -8.28 12.36 5.57
C SER A 29 -8.88 10.96 5.73
N PRO A 30 -10.10 10.81 6.27
CA PRO A 30 -10.75 9.50 6.40
C PRO A 30 -10.96 8.81 5.05
N LEU A 31 -10.98 9.57 3.95
CA LEU A 31 -11.09 9.05 2.60
C LEU A 31 -9.77 8.48 2.06
N THR A 32 -8.63 8.99 2.50
CA THR A 32 -7.32 8.53 2.04
C THR A 32 -7.02 7.11 2.50
N LEU A 33 -7.41 6.73 3.72
CA LEU A 33 -7.26 5.37 4.22
C LEU A 33 -8.06 4.37 3.38
N THR A 34 -9.32 4.68 3.06
CA THR A 34 -10.17 3.78 2.27
C THR A 34 -9.66 3.61 0.85
N ILE A 35 -9.19 4.69 0.22
CA ILE A 35 -8.62 4.64 -1.13
C ILE A 35 -7.32 3.84 -1.14
N ALA A 36 -6.43 4.04 -0.16
CA ALA A 36 -5.20 3.27 -0.02
C ALA A 36 -5.48 1.77 0.19
N ASN A 37 -6.42 1.42 1.07
CA ASN A 37 -6.84 0.04 1.27
C ASN A 37 -7.42 -0.59 0.00
N CYS A 38 -8.22 0.17 -0.76
CA CYS A 38 -8.79 -0.31 -2.01
C CYS A 38 -7.70 -0.57 -3.06
N TYR A 39 -6.76 0.36 -3.20
CA TYR A 39 -5.63 0.21 -4.11
C TYR A 39 -4.77 -1.02 -3.76
N MET A 40 -4.38 -1.15 -2.49
CA MET A 40 -3.60 -2.31 -2.01
C MET A 40 -4.36 -3.61 -2.22
N PHE A 41 -5.67 -3.65 -1.95
CA PHE A 41 -6.47 -4.86 -2.18
C PHE A 41 -6.42 -5.33 -3.65
N PHE A 42 -6.52 -4.41 -4.61
CA PHE A 42 -6.43 -4.77 -6.04
C PHE A 42 -5.01 -5.20 -6.43
N TYR A 43 -3.99 -4.53 -5.92
CA TYR A 43 -2.59 -4.83 -6.18
C TYR A 43 -2.20 -6.21 -5.61
N GLU A 44 -2.56 -6.48 -4.37
CA GLU A 44 -2.21 -7.70 -3.63
C GLU A 44 -3.00 -8.92 -4.09
N ARG A 45 -4.15 -8.73 -4.75
CA ARG A 45 -5.04 -9.83 -5.17
C ARG A 45 -4.30 -10.94 -5.92
N ASP A 46 -3.38 -10.58 -6.80
CA ASP A 46 -2.64 -11.56 -7.60
C ASP A 46 -1.51 -12.22 -6.80
N ILE A 47 -0.98 -11.54 -5.78
CA ILE A 47 -0.01 -12.07 -4.81
C ILE A 47 -0.71 -13.10 -3.91
N VAL A 48 -1.86 -12.72 -3.34
CA VAL A 48 -2.67 -13.58 -2.46
C VAL A 48 -3.09 -14.87 -3.17
N LYS A 49 -3.50 -14.79 -4.44
CA LYS A 49 -3.82 -15.97 -5.25
C LYS A 49 -2.61 -16.91 -5.38
N GLN A 50 -1.42 -16.39 -5.63
CA GLN A 50 -0.21 -17.20 -5.74
C GLN A 50 0.17 -17.86 -4.41
N VAL A 51 0.04 -17.13 -3.29
CA VAL A 51 0.28 -17.65 -1.95
C VAL A 51 -0.71 -18.76 -1.61
N ASN A 52 -2.01 -18.55 -1.85
CA ASN A 52 -3.06 -19.55 -1.61
C ASN A 52 -2.87 -20.81 -2.47
N ASN A 53 -2.47 -20.67 -3.73
CA ASN A 53 -2.15 -21.81 -4.60
C ASN A 53 -0.97 -22.65 -4.09
N SER A 54 -0.13 -22.09 -3.23
CA SER A 54 1.01 -22.76 -2.62
C SER A 54 0.77 -23.27 -1.20
N ASN A 55 -0.50 -23.26 -0.74
CA ASN A 55 -0.88 -23.57 0.63
C ASN A 55 -0.16 -22.68 1.67
N GLY A 56 0.21 -21.46 1.27
CA GLY A 56 0.83 -20.48 2.15
C GLY A 56 -0.17 -19.66 2.96
N LEU A 57 0.32 -18.98 3.98
CA LEU A 57 -0.42 -18.01 4.76
C LEU A 57 -0.10 -16.60 4.26
N TYR A 58 -1.13 -15.78 4.07
CA TYR A 58 -1.00 -14.36 3.77
C TYR A 58 -1.77 -13.56 4.82
N LEU A 59 -1.09 -12.62 5.48
CA LEU A 59 -1.65 -11.69 6.46
C LEU A 59 -1.24 -10.27 6.11
N ARG A 60 -2.13 -9.30 6.32
CA ARG A 60 -1.85 -7.87 6.11
C ARG A 60 -2.34 -7.04 7.29
N TYR A 61 -1.50 -6.12 7.76
CA TYR A 61 -1.80 -5.15 8.79
C TYR A 61 -1.52 -3.72 8.29
N ILE A 62 -2.54 -3.08 7.70
CA ILE A 62 -2.47 -1.74 7.10
C ILE A 62 -1.36 -1.64 6.04
N ASP A 63 -0.15 -1.28 6.47
CA ASP A 63 1.04 -1.10 5.62
C ASP A 63 1.97 -2.32 5.64
N ASP A 64 1.83 -3.21 6.64
CA ASP A 64 2.69 -4.39 6.80
C ASP A 64 2.07 -5.63 6.14
N ILE A 65 2.87 -6.37 5.38
CA ILE A 65 2.47 -7.65 4.76
C ILE A 65 3.33 -8.77 5.35
N PHE A 66 2.69 -9.85 5.76
CA PHE A 66 3.32 -11.04 6.30
C PHE A 66 2.91 -12.28 5.50
N ILE A 67 3.91 -13.00 4.96
CA ILE A 67 3.70 -14.13 4.05
C ILE A 67 4.50 -15.33 4.56
N ILE A 68 3.84 -16.47 4.69
CA ILE A 68 4.48 -17.77 4.92
C ILE A 68 4.19 -18.65 3.72
N ILE A 69 5.21 -19.08 3.00
CA ILE A 69 5.06 -20.01 1.87
C ILE A 69 6.13 -21.10 1.92
N ASN A 70 5.76 -22.29 1.47
CA ASN A 70 6.69 -23.42 1.37
C ASN A 70 7.22 -23.53 -0.07
N TRP A 71 8.04 -22.56 -0.49
CA TRP A 71 8.64 -22.52 -1.83
C TRP A 71 10.15 -22.69 -1.78
N PRO A 72 10.77 -23.24 -2.84
CA PRO A 72 12.22 -23.22 -2.98
C PRO A 72 12.70 -21.77 -3.06
N ILE A 73 13.81 -21.47 -2.36
CA ILE A 73 14.37 -20.13 -2.21
C ILE A 73 14.61 -19.42 -3.56
N GLN A 74 14.95 -20.19 -4.60
CA GLN A 74 15.16 -19.69 -5.96
C GLN A 74 13.88 -19.16 -6.62
N HIS A 75 12.74 -19.81 -6.35
CA HIS A 75 11.46 -19.36 -6.86
C HIS A 75 10.99 -18.11 -6.10
N LEU A 76 11.14 -18.11 -4.77
CA LEU A 76 10.82 -16.96 -3.93
C LEU A 76 11.64 -15.72 -4.33
N SER A 77 12.96 -15.84 -4.50
CA SER A 77 13.82 -14.71 -4.88
C SER A 77 13.43 -14.13 -6.25
N LYS A 78 13.05 -14.98 -7.21
CA LYS A 78 12.55 -14.55 -8.51
C LYS A 78 11.22 -13.80 -8.39
N GLN A 79 10.32 -14.24 -7.52
CA GLN A 79 9.01 -13.58 -7.34
C GLN A 79 9.13 -12.26 -6.60
N ILE A 80 9.95 -12.16 -5.54
CA ILE A 80 10.24 -10.89 -4.86
C ILE A 80 10.78 -9.86 -5.86
N ASN A 81 11.74 -10.27 -6.71
CA ASN A 81 12.27 -9.38 -7.75
C ASN A 81 11.23 -8.93 -8.78
N ARG A 82 10.17 -9.70 -9.02
CA ARG A 82 9.06 -9.30 -9.89
C ARG A 82 8.14 -8.31 -9.20
N TRP A 83 7.83 -8.52 -7.92
CA TRP A 83 7.01 -7.59 -7.14
C TRP A 83 7.69 -6.23 -6.99
N ASN A 84 8.99 -6.20 -6.68
CA ASN A 84 9.76 -4.94 -6.59
C ASN A 84 9.79 -4.14 -7.92
N LYS A 85 9.67 -4.80 -9.07
CA LYS A 85 9.62 -4.13 -10.37
C LYS A 85 8.25 -3.52 -10.67
N LEU A 86 7.18 -4.00 -10.04
CA LEU A 86 5.83 -3.49 -10.23
C LEU A 86 5.59 -2.18 -9.46
N GLU A 87 6.33 -1.93 -8.37
CA GLU A 87 6.27 -0.65 -7.64
C GLU A 87 6.89 0.54 -8.40
N LEU A 88 7.72 0.27 -9.42
CA LEU A 88 8.46 1.30 -10.17
C LEU A 88 7.73 1.79 -11.44
N LYS A 89 6.46 1.42 -11.65
CA LYS A 89 5.62 1.91 -12.75
C LYS A 89 4.45 2.73 -12.22
#